data_AF-A0A359E0U7-F1
#
_entry.id   AF-A0A359E0U7-F1
#
_cell.length_a   1.000
_cell.length_b   1.000
_cell.length_c   1.000
_cell.angle_alpha   90.00
_cell.angle_beta   90.00
_cell.angle_gamma   90.00
#
_symmetry.space_group_name_H-M   'P 1'
#
loop_
_entity.id
_entity.type
_entity.pdbx_description
1 polymer ?
#
loop_
_entity_poly.entity_id
_entity_poly.type
_entity_poly.pdbx_seq_one_letter_code
_entity_poly.pdbx_strand_id
1 'polypeptide(L)'
;MSSKQPTPKQKALASLLFCGTGLAIILASAEIIPMDEAGLNAPRWVLGLCGFVFALTGVMIFMGDNKKWNNLFAAILIFAMASIGGWVALFGDGANFSGGVSSLSHSSNISLARIVFGSGAIICFLIGLYALKMHFREWNK
;
A
#
# COMPACT_ATOMS: atom_id res chain seq x y z
N MET A 1 8.19 -9.27 -27.28
CA MET A 1 9.28 -9.58 -26.33
C MET A 1 8.73 -10.53 -25.27
N SER A 2 9.16 -11.79 -25.25
CA SER A 2 8.75 -12.76 -24.23
C SER A 2 9.45 -12.43 -22.92
N SER A 3 8.71 -11.96 -21.90
CA SER A 3 9.28 -11.68 -20.59
C SER A 3 9.63 -13.01 -19.90
N LYS A 4 10.91 -13.21 -19.60
CA LYS A 4 11.39 -14.38 -18.88
C LYS A 4 10.73 -14.40 -17.50
N GLN A 5 9.96 -15.44 -17.19
CA GLN A 5 9.36 -15.61 -15.87
C GLN A 5 10.45 -15.71 -14.80
N PRO A 6 10.30 -15.06 -13.63
CA PRO A 6 11.29 -15.11 -12.57
C PRO A 6 11.43 -16.52 -12.00
N THR A 7 12.68 -16.91 -11.75
CA THR A 7 13.02 -18.22 -11.17
C THR A 7 12.48 -18.35 -9.73
N PRO A 8 12.28 -19.58 -9.21
CA PRO A 8 11.80 -19.78 -7.83
C PRO A 8 12.67 -19.08 -6.78
N LYS A 9 14.01 -19.07 -6.97
CA LYS A 9 14.95 -18.37 -6.07
C LYS A 9 14.74 -16.86 -6.09
N GLN A 10 14.48 -16.27 -7.26
CA GLN A 10 14.19 -14.84 -7.38
C GLN A 10 12.86 -14.47 -6.71
N LYS A 11 11.82 -15.30 -6.86
CA LYS A 11 10.54 -15.10 -6.17
C LYS A 11 10.70 -15.19 -4.65
N ALA A 12 11.45 -16.19 -4.15
CA ALA A 12 11.72 -16.36 -2.74
C ALA A 12 12.51 -15.17 -2.15
N LEU A 13 13.54 -14.70 -2.86
CA LEU A 13 14.32 -13.54 -2.44
C LEU A 13 13.47 -12.27 -2.43
N ALA A 14 12.69 -12.01 -3.49
CA ALA A 14 11.79 -10.86 -3.54
C ALA A 14 10.75 -10.91 -2.41
N SER A 15 10.12 -12.07 -2.19
CA SER A 15 9.19 -12.26 -1.08
C SER A 15 9.84 -11.95 0.26
N LEU A 16 11.04 -12.49 0.53
CA LEU A 16 11.75 -12.26 1.78
C LEU A 16 12.06 -10.77 1.99
N LEU A 17 12.49 -10.06 0.93
CA LEU A 17 12.79 -8.63 1.00
C LEU A 17 11.54 -7.80 1.31
N PHE A 18 10.43 -8.06 0.62
CA PHE A 18 9.16 -7.36 0.85
C PHE A 18 8.57 -7.66 2.23
N CYS A 19 8.54 -8.94 2.63
CA CYS A 19 8.11 -9.36 3.95
C CYS A 19 8.97 -8.76 5.06
N GLY A 20 10.31 -8.86 4.93
CA GLY A 20 11.24 -8.33 5.92
C GLY A 20 11.12 -6.81 6.08
N THR A 21 11.03 -6.08 4.97
CA THR A 21 10.85 -4.61 4.98
C THR A 21 9.51 -4.24 5.62
N GLY A 22 8.42 -4.91 5.22
CA GLY A 22 7.09 -4.66 5.78
C GLY A 22 7.02 -4.95 7.28
N LEU A 23 7.60 -6.07 7.72
CA LEU A 23 7.69 -6.42 9.14
C LEU A 23 8.51 -5.40 9.93
N ALA A 24 9.65 -4.95 9.41
CA ALA A 24 10.46 -3.92 10.07
C ALA A 24 9.64 -2.63 10.28
N ILE A 25 8.89 -2.18 9.27
CA ILE A 25 8.02 -1.00 9.37
C ILE A 25 6.88 -1.22 10.38
N ILE A 26 6.26 -2.40 10.40
CA ILE A 26 5.20 -2.73 11.39
C ILE A 26 5.76 -2.71 12.81
N LEU A 27 6.93 -3.32 13.04
CA LEU A 27 7.59 -3.34 14.34
C LEU A 27 7.94 -1.92 14.81
N ALA A 28 8.40 -1.08 13.89
CA ALA A 28 8.65 0.32 14.18
C ALA A 28 7.34 1.07 14.52
N SER A 29 6.28 0.85 13.75
CA SER A 29 4.94 1.38 14.06
C SER A 29 4.38 0.91 15.41
N ALA A 30 4.77 -0.26 15.88
CA ALA A 30 4.36 -0.84 17.15
C ALA A 30 5.29 -0.44 18.31
N GLU A 31 6.22 0.49 18.09
CA GLU A 31 7.21 0.96 19.07
C GLU A 31 8.19 -0.13 19.58
N ILE A 32 8.25 -1.28 18.90
CA ILE A 32 9.22 -2.33 19.22
C ILE A 32 10.61 -1.90 18.75
N ILE A 33 10.68 -1.17 17.63
CA ILE A 33 11.89 -0.53 17.13
C ILE A 33 11.78 0.98 17.41
N PRO A 34 12.75 1.60 18.09
CA PRO A 34 12.70 3.03 18.37
C PRO A 34 12.75 3.83 17.06
N MET A 35 11.85 4.80 16.95
CA MET A 35 11.82 5.78 15.87
C MET A 35 11.86 7.17 16.47
N ASP A 36 12.53 8.08 15.79
CA ASP A 36 12.45 9.50 16.12
C ASP A 36 11.07 10.03 15.75
N GLU A 37 10.30 10.46 16.76
CA GLU A 37 8.95 10.99 16.57
C GLU A 37 8.96 12.32 15.82
N ALA A 38 10.06 13.08 15.88
CA ALA A 38 10.16 14.37 15.22
C ALA A 38 10.09 14.26 13.68
N GLY A 39 10.39 13.08 13.11
CA GLY A 39 10.28 12.80 11.68
C GLY A 39 8.96 12.21 11.22
N LEU A 40 8.03 11.88 12.14
CA LEU A 40 6.78 11.20 11.81
C LEU A 40 5.68 12.20 11.41
N ASN A 41 5.45 12.32 10.10
CA ASN A 41 4.41 13.18 9.52
C ASN A 41 3.01 12.54 9.51
N ALA A 42 2.86 11.32 10.06
CA ALA A 42 1.62 10.56 10.04
C ALA A 42 1.44 9.76 11.33
N PRO A 43 0.20 9.47 11.75
CA PRO A 43 -0.07 8.64 12.91
C PRO A 43 0.43 7.21 12.65
N ARG A 44 0.87 6.54 13.72
CA ARG A 44 1.51 5.22 13.64
C ARG A 44 0.68 4.19 12.90
N TRP A 45 -0.64 4.16 13.05
CA TRP A 45 -1.48 3.20 12.33
C TRP A 45 -1.37 3.31 10.80
N VAL A 46 -1.16 4.53 10.25
CA VAL A 46 -0.93 4.71 8.80
C VAL A 46 0.42 4.12 8.40
N LEU A 47 1.46 4.34 9.21
CA LEU A 47 2.77 3.73 9.01
C LEU A 47 2.68 2.19 9.09
N GLY A 48 1.94 1.66 10.05
CA GLY A 48 1.65 0.23 10.18
C GLY A 48 0.95 -0.32 8.93
N LEU A 49 -0.02 0.41 8.36
CA LEU A 49 -0.66 0.04 7.09
C LEU A 49 0.35 0.04 5.92
N CYS A 50 1.26 1.00 5.86
CA CYS A 50 2.32 1.00 4.85
C CYS A 50 3.19 -0.27 4.97
N GLY A 51 3.63 -0.62 6.17
CA GLY A 51 4.38 -1.85 6.41
C GLY A 51 3.57 -3.11 6.07
N PHE A 52 2.28 -3.12 6.41
CA PHE A 52 1.36 -4.21 6.07
C PHE A 52 1.22 -4.42 4.56
N VAL A 53 1.15 -3.35 3.75
CA VAL A 53 1.13 -3.47 2.28
C VAL A 53 2.39 -4.16 1.76
N PHE A 54 3.59 -3.79 2.27
CA PHE A 54 4.83 -4.45 1.89
C PHE A 54 4.87 -5.93 2.32
N ALA A 55 4.46 -6.21 3.56
CA ALA A 55 4.44 -7.57 4.08
C ALA A 55 3.47 -8.47 3.29
N LEU A 56 2.25 -7.99 3.04
CA LEU A 56 1.24 -8.70 2.27
C LEU A 56 1.69 -8.92 0.82
N THR A 57 2.37 -7.95 0.21
CA THR A 57 2.97 -8.11 -1.13
C THR A 57 3.99 -9.25 -1.14
N GLY A 58 4.85 -9.34 -0.12
CA GLY A 58 5.80 -10.45 0.01
C GLY A 58 5.12 -11.81 0.14
N VAL A 59 4.02 -11.89 0.89
CA VAL A 59 3.19 -13.11 1.00
C VAL A 59 2.57 -13.48 -0.35
N MET A 60 2.01 -12.50 -1.07
CA MET A 60 1.43 -12.73 -2.40
C MET A 60 2.48 -13.23 -3.41
N ILE A 61 3.70 -12.67 -3.39
CA ILE A 61 4.81 -13.14 -4.24
C ILE A 61 5.18 -14.59 -3.90
N PHE A 62 5.21 -14.95 -2.61
CA PHE A 62 5.51 -16.31 -2.16
C PHE A 62 4.45 -17.32 -2.61
N MET A 63 3.17 -16.95 -2.46
CA MET A 63 2.04 -17.82 -2.82
C MET A 63 1.87 -17.97 -4.33
N GLY A 64 2.36 -17.01 -5.12
CA GLY A 64 2.33 -17.06 -6.58
C GLY A 64 0.92 -17.15 -7.14
N ASP A 65 0.67 -18.12 -8.02
CA ASP A 65 -0.57 -18.22 -8.78
C ASP A 65 -1.69 -18.96 -8.03
N ASN A 66 -1.70 -18.94 -6.70
CA ASN A 66 -2.77 -19.53 -5.90
C ASN A 66 -4.08 -18.74 -6.05
N LYS A 67 -4.85 -19.10 -7.09
CA LYS A 67 -6.07 -18.40 -7.53
C LYS A 67 -7.07 -18.15 -6.39
N LYS A 68 -7.20 -19.11 -5.45
CA LYS A 68 -8.20 -19.06 -4.38
C LYS A 68 -8.03 -17.83 -3.47
N TRP A 69 -6.79 -17.48 -3.14
CA TRP A 69 -6.49 -16.42 -2.17
C TRP A 69 -6.06 -15.11 -2.82
N ASN A 70 -5.64 -15.13 -4.09
CA ASN A 70 -5.14 -13.95 -4.79
C ASN A 70 -6.16 -12.80 -4.82
N ASN A 71 -7.44 -13.11 -5.09
CA ASN A 71 -8.49 -12.09 -5.11
C ASN A 71 -8.73 -11.46 -3.71
N LEU A 72 -8.65 -12.26 -2.64
CA LEU A 72 -8.81 -11.76 -1.28
C LEU A 72 -7.62 -10.89 -0.86
N PHE A 73 -6.39 -11.34 -1.09
CA PHE A 73 -5.21 -10.55 -0.74
C PHE A 73 -5.08 -9.29 -1.58
N ALA A 74 -5.44 -9.35 -2.87
CA ALA A 74 -5.55 -8.16 -3.70
C ALA A 74 -6.58 -7.17 -3.13
N ALA A 75 -7.76 -7.64 -2.71
CA ALA A 75 -8.77 -6.78 -2.09
C ALA A 75 -8.23 -6.11 -0.81
N ILE A 76 -7.63 -6.89 0.08
CA ILE A 76 -7.06 -6.39 1.34
C ILE A 76 -5.95 -5.36 1.09
N LEU A 77 -5.02 -5.66 0.19
CA LEU A 77 -3.92 -4.76 -0.19
C LEU A 77 -4.46 -3.44 -0.74
N ILE A 78 -5.44 -3.52 -1.64
CA ILE A 78 -6.01 -2.36 -2.30
C ILE A 78 -6.85 -1.52 -1.32
N PHE A 79 -7.57 -2.13 -0.38
CA PHE A 79 -8.25 -1.39 0.70
C PHE A 79 -7.28 -0.70 1.67
N ALA A 80 -6.15 -1.33 1.97
CA ALA A 80 -5.09 -0.68 2.76
C ALA A 80 -4.55 0.56 2.02
N MET A 81 -4.27 0.44 0.72
CA MET A 81 -3.88 1.58 -0.13
C MET A 81 -4.94 2.68 -0.18
N ALA A 82 -6.21 2.31 -0.29
CA ALA A 82 -7.33 3.26 -0.25
C ALA A 82 -7.37 4.01 1.09
N SER A 83 -7.14 3.31 2.20
CA SER A 83 -7.14 3.89 3.55
C SER A 83 -5.98 4.86 3.75
N ILE A 84 -4.78 4.50 3.30
CA ILE A 84 -3.59 5.37 3.34
C ILE A 84 -3.83 6.62 2.49
N GLY A 85 -4.22 6.46 1.22
CA GLY A 85 -4.48 7.59 0.32
C GLY A 85 -5.62 8.49 0.81
N GLY A 86 -6.69 7.91 1.34
CA GLY A 86 -7.80 8.64 1.93
C GLY A 86 -7.38 9.44 3.15
N TRP A 87 -6.54 8.88 4.01
CA TRP A 87 -5.98 9.61 5.14
C TRP A 87 -5.13 10.79 4.69
N VAL A 88 -4.21 10.59 3.73
CA VAL A 88 -3.36 11.67 3.18
C VAL A 88 -4.23 12.78 2.58
N ALA A 89 -5.27 12.44 1.82
CA ALA A 89 -6.13 13.41 1.16
C ALA A 89 -6.95 14.26 2.15
N LEU A 90 -7.46 13.66 3.23
CA LEU A 90 -8.36 14.31 4.18
C LEU A 90 -7.64 14.94 5.37
N PHE A 91 -6.65 14.25 5.94
CA PHE A 91 -6.04 14.57 7.22
C PHE A 91 -4.54 14.88 7.13
N GLY A 92 -3.90 14.61 6.00
CA GLY A 92 -2.49 14.94 5.80
C GLY A 92 -2.23 16.44 5.95
N ASP A 93 -1.18 16.79 6.69
CA ASP A 93 -0.72 18.17 6.81
C ASP A 93 -0.09 18.63 5.50
N GLY A 94 -0.67 19.68 4.91
CA GLY A 94 -0.18 20.24 3.65
C GLY A 94 1.22 20.82 3.75
N ALA A 95 1.66 21.25 4.95
CA ALA A 95 3.02 21.76 5.17
C ALA A 95 4.09 20.68 4.94
N ASN A 96 3.73 19.41 5.16
CA ASN A 96 4.63 18.26 5.00
C ASN A 96 4.57 17.65 3.59
N PHE A 97 3.77 18.22 2.67
CA PHE A 97 3.74 17.74 1.30
C PHE A 97 5.00 18.18 0.56
N SER A 98 5.87 17.21 0.27
CA SER A 98 7.08 17.43 -0.52
C SER A 98 6.86 17.14 -2.01
N GLY A 99 7.51 17.89 -2.89
CA GLY A 99 7.47 17.70 -4.34
C GLY A 99 6.40 18.56 -5.03
N GLY A 100 5.94 18.11 -6.21
CA GLY A 100 4.90 18.79 -7.01
C GLY A 100 5.40 19.35 -8.33
N VAL A 101 4.57 20.19 -8.95
CA VAL A 101 4.88 20.88 -10.21
C VAL A 101 5.51 22.23 -9.87
N SER A 102 6.75 22.45 -10.30
CA SER A 102 7.55 23.63 -9.96
C SER A 102 6.94 24.96 -10.43
N SER A 103 6.09 24.94 -11.45
CA SER A 103 5.37 26.11 -11.96
C SER A 103 4.12 26.47 -11.15
N LEU A 104 3.69 25.62 -10.22
CA LEU A 104 2.52 25.86 -9.37
C LEU A 104 2.93 26.43 -8.02
N SER A 105 2.07 27.29 -7.46
CA SER A 105 2.21 27.74 -6.08
C SER A 105 2.13 26.57 -5.10
N HIS A 106 2.69 26.74 -3.89
CA HIS A 106 2.63 25.72 -2.84
C HIS A 106 1.19 25.32 -2.50
N SER A 107 0.27 26.29 -2.42
CA SER A 107 -1.16 26.03 -2.20
C SER A 107 -1.80 25.19 -3.31
N SER A 108 -1.45 25.44 -4.57
CA SER A 108 -1.95 24.66 -5.70
C SER A 108 -1.38 23.23 -5.70
N ASN A 109 -0.12 23.05 -5.30
CA ASN A 109 0.48 21.74 -5.13
C ASN A 109 -0.20 20.94 -4.00
N ILE A 110 -0.58 21.58 -2.89
CA ILE A 110 -1.36 20.94 -1.82
C ILE A 110 -2.72 20.46 -2.35
N SER A 111 -3.47 21.34 -3.03
CA SER A 111 -4.77 20.99 -3.61
C SER A 111 -4.64 19.85 -4.62
N LEU A 112 -3.63 19.89 -5.49
CA LEU A 112 -3.36 18.84 -6.46
C LEU A 112 -3.07 17.50 -5.77
N ALA A 113 -2.21 17.48 -4.74
CA ALA A 113 -1.91 16.29 -3.97
C ALA A 113 -3.18 15.69 -3.34
N ARG A 114 -4.04 16.51 -2.71
CA ARG A 114 -5.31 16.03 -2.13
C ARG A 114 -6.22 15.41 -3.19
N ILE A 115 -6.32 16.02 -4.38
CA ILE A 115 -7.12 15.48 -5.49
C ILE A 115 -6.55 14.14 -5.97
N VAL A 116 -5.22 14.05 -6.16
CA VAL A 116 -4.56 12.83 -6.64
C VAL A 116 -4.69 11.69 -5.63
N PHE A 117 -4.36 11.93 -4.36
CA PHE A 117 -4.50 10.92 -3.32
C PHE A 117 -5.97 10.53 -3.08
N GLY A 118 -6.89 11.50 -3.07
CA GLY A 118 -8.32 11.25 -2.86
C GLY A 118 -8.96 10.46 -3.99
N SER A 119 -8.71 10.85 -5.25
CA SER A 119 -9.20 10.09 -6.42
C SER A 119 -8.57 8.70 -6.50
N GLY A 120 -7.26 8.59 -6.23
CA GLY A 120 -6.56 7.31 -6.13
C GLY A 120 -7.15 6.40 -5.06
N ALA A 121 -7.50 6.95 -3.89
CA ALA A 121 -8.15 6.21 -2.81
C ALA A 121 -9.53 5.68 -3.21
N ILE A 122 -10.35 6.49 -3.88
CA ILE A 122 -11.67 6.07 -4.39
C ILE A 122 -11.50 4.96 -5.42
N ILE A 123 -10.59 5.11 -6.38
CA ILE A 123 -10.32 4.10 -7.41
C ILE A 123 -9.87 2.80 -6.75
N CYS A 124 -8.92 2.87 -5.80
CA CYS A 124 -8.49 1.70 -5.04
C CYS A 124 -9.68 1.06 -4.33
N PHE A 125 -10.48 1.81 -3.59
CA PHE A 125 -11.65 1.27 -2.89
C PHE A 125 -12.60 0.50 -3.82
N LEU A 126 -12.90 1.05 -5.00
CA LEU A 126 -13.74 0.40 -6.00
C LEU A 126 -13.11 -0.88 -6.56
N ILE A 127 -11.80 -0.87 -6.82
CA ILE A 127 -11.05 -2.07 -7.25
C ILE A 127 -11.05 -3.13 -6.14
N GLY A 128 -10.91 -2.72 -4.87
CA GLY A 128 -10.97 -3.61 -3.72
C GLY A 128 -12.33 -4.30 -3.60
N LEU A 129 -13.43 -3.55 -3.76
CA LEU A 129 -14.78 -4.11 -3.81
C LEU A 129 -14.95 -5.09 -4.97
N TYR A 130 -14.41 -4.77 -6.15
CA TYR A 130 -14.46 -5.66 -7.30
C TYR A 130 -13.69 -6.97 -7.05
N ALA A 131 -12.47 -6.89 -6.51
CA ALA A 131 -11.65 -8.05 -6.16
C ALA A 131 -12.34 -8.93 -5.11
N LEU A 132 -12.97 -8.32 -4.10
CA LEU A 132 -13.72 -9.03 -3.07
C LEU A 132 -14.95 -9.73 -3.66
N LYS A 133 -15.69 -9.06 -4.55
CA LYS A 133 -16.81 -9.66 -5.29
C LYS A 133 -16.34 -10.87 -6.12
N MET A 134 -15.19 -10.76 -6.78
CA MET A 134 -14.60 -11.86 -7.55
C MET A 134 -14.24 -13.06 -6.66
N HIS A 135 -13.63 -12.80 -5.50
CA HIS A 135 -13.32 -13.84 -4.52
C HIS A 135 -14.57 -14.63 -4.10
N PHE A 136 -15.65 -13.95 -3.70
CA PHE A 136 -16.90 -14.62 -3.30
C PHE A 136 -17.56 -15.39 -4.45
N ARG A 137 -17.46 -14.88 -5.69
CA ARG A 137 -18.02 -15.58 -6.87
C ARG A 137 -17.27 -16.87 -7.17
N GLU A 138 -15.97 -16.92 -6.96
CA GLU A 138 -15.15 -18.12 -7.16
C GLU A 138 -15.35 -19.14 -6.04
N TRP A 139 -15.59 -18.69 -4.81
CA TRP A 139 -15.82 -19.58 -3.66
C TRP A 139 -17.18 -20.31 -3.73
N ASN A 140 -18.18 -19.70 -4.38
CA ASN A 140 -19.53 -20.27 -4.50
C ASN A 140 -19.70 -21.21 -5.71
N LYS A 141 -18.61 -21.57 -6.40
CA LYS A 141 -18.59 -22.55 -7.50
C LYS A 141 -17.93 -23.84 -7.04
#